data_AF-A0A7C4VG26-F1
#
_entry.id   AF-A0A7C4VG26-F1
#
_cell.length_a   1.000
_cell.length_b   1.000
_cell.length_c   1.000
_cell.angle_alpha   90.00
_cell.angle_beta   90.00
_cell.angle_gamma   90.00
#
_symmetry.space_group_name_H-M   'P 1'
#
loop_
_entity.id
_entity.type
_entity.pdbx_description
1 polymer ?
#
loop_
_entity_poly.entity_id
_entity_poly.type
_entity_poly.pdbx_seq_one_letter_code
_entity_poly.pdbx_strand_id
1 'polypeptide(L)'
;MKTSRNSLILTLILLFMVLSTSLTQNHAKANPEVLGVSVATDKQTYNVGDPVLITTNATLDGNLYSTLVAVEIRDPYNNVYLLRTVKTGDVSGGYWKIN
;
A
#
# COMPACT_ATOMS: atom_id res chain seq x y z
N MET A 1 1.50 -53.59 40.72
CA MET A 1 0.51 -53.06 39.75
C MET A 1 0.25 -51.54 39.92
N LYS A 2 1.24 -50.74 40.33
CA LYS A 2 1.10 -49.29 40.60
C LYS A 2 1.92 -48.41 39.63
N THR A 3 2.98 -48.97 39.06
CA THR A 3 3.89 -48.36 38.06
C THR A 3 3.25 -48.15 36.68
N SER A 4 2.34 -49.03 36.26
CA SER A 4 1.62 -48.91 34.97
C SER A 4 0.71 -47.67 34.91
N ARG A 5 0.04 -47.33 36.03
CA ARG A 5 -0.90 -46.21 36.08
C ARG A 5 -0.21 -44.85 35.97
N ASN A 6 0.99 -44.71 36.55
CA ASN A 6 1.78 -43.49 36.48
C ASN A 6 2.39 -43.30 35.08
N SER A 7 2.80 -44.40 34.43
CA SER A 7 3.29 -44.39 33.05
C SER A 7 2.22 -43.94 32.05
N LEU A 8 0.97 -44.37 32.25
CA LEU A 8 -0.18 -44.06 31.40
C LEU A 8 -0.60 -42.57 31.52
N ILE A 9 -0.55 -42.02 32.73
CA ILE A 9 -0.80 -40.59 32.97
C ILE A 9 0.28 -39.73 32.29
N LEU A 10 1.54 -40.16 32.39
CA LEU A 10 2.66 -39.44 31.79
C LEU A 10 2.56 -39.40 30.25
N THR A 11 2.15 -40.52 29.64
CA THR A 11 1.95 -40.60 28.18
C THR A 11 0.78 -39.74 27.71
N LEU A 12 -0.30 -39.65 28.49
CA LEU A 12 -1.44 -38.80 28.17
C LEU A 12 -1.08 -37.30 28.23
N ILE A 13 -0.28 -36.89 29.23
CA ILE A 13 0.21 -35.51 29.33
C ILE A 13 1.11 -35.16 28.14
N LEU A 14 1.99 -36.08 27.75
CA LEU A 14 2.87 -35.89 26.60
C LEU A 14 2.08 -35.74 25.30
N LEU A 15 1.04 -36.56 25.11
CA LEU A 15 0.16 -36.49 23.94
C LEU A 15 -0.60 -35.16 23.90
N PHE A 16 -1.09 -34.69 25.03
CA PHE A 16 -1.79 -33.41 25.14
C PHE A 16 -0.86 -32.23 24.82
N MET A 17 0.40 -32.27 25.27
CA MET A 17 1.40 -31.26 24.91
C MET A 17 1.69 -31.24 23.41
N VAL A 18 1.91 -32.40 22.78
CA VAL A 18 2.18 -32.49 21.33
C VAL A 18 0.98 -32.04 20.51
N LEU A 19 -0.24 -32.34 20.97
CA LEU A 19 -1.44 -31.86 20.30
C LEU A 19 -1.57 -30.33 20.44
N SER A 20 -1.29 -29.77 21.62
CA SER A 20 -1.38 -28.33 21.85
C SER A 20 -0.38 -27.51 21.03
N THR A 21 0.83 -28.03 20.75
CA THR A 21 1.81 -27.35 19.89
C THR A 21 1.43 -27.42 18.41
N SER A 22 0.67 -28.44 17.98
CA SER A 22 0.17 -28.51 16.60
C SER A 22 -0.96 -27.53 16.28
N LEU A 23 -1.62 -26.96 17.30
CA LEU A 23 -2.67 -25.94 17.15
C LEU A 23 -2.14 -24.49 17.15
N THR A 24 -0.83 -24.25 17.21
CA THR A 24 -0.29 -22.88 17.19
C THR A 24 -0.33 -22.28 15.78
N GLN A 25 -1.49 -21.68 15.48
CA GLN A 25 -1.74 -20.49 14.67
C GLN A 25 -0.89 -20.28 13.41
N ASN A 26 -1.46 -20.66 12.27
CA ASN A 26 -1.15 -20.05 10.98
C ASN A 26 -1.64 -18.59 10.99
N HIS A 27 -0.76 -17.65 11.34
CA HIS A 27 -1.01 -16.25 11.00
C HIS A 27 -0.76 -16.13 9.50
N ALA A 28 -1.83 -15.97 8.72
CA ALA A 28 -1.69 -15.55 7.34
C ALA A 28 -0.91 -14.23 7.36
N LYS A 29 0.29 -14.22 6.77
CA LYS A 29 1.02 -12.97 6.56
C LYS A 29 0.17 -12.12 5.62
N ALA A 30 -0.40 -11.04 6.13
CA ALA A 30 -0.98 -10.02 5.26
C ALA A 30 0.14 -9.50 4.37
N ASN A 31 -0.01 -9.65 3.05
CA ASN A 31 0.88 -8.96 2.12
C ASN A 31 0.48 -7.49 2.16
N PRO A 32 1.38 -6.55 2.51
CA PRO A 32 1.03 -5.14 2.51
C PRO A 32 0.63 -4.73 1.09
N GLU A 33 -0.52 -4.07 0.95
CA GLU A 33 -0.91 -3.47 -0.32
C GLU A 33 0.12 -2.41 -0.71
N VAL A 34 0.57 -2.45 -1.96
CA VAL A 34 1.59 -1.53 -2.47
C VAL A 34 0.90 -0.44 -3.28
N LEU A 35 0.88 0.77 -2.72
CA LEU A 35 0.44 1.97 -3.41
C LEU A 35 1.59 2.53 -4.26
N GLY A 36 1.45 2.48 -5.58
CA GLY A 36 2.32 3.14 -6.53
C GLY A 36 1.74 4.49 -6.96
N VAL A 37 2.58 5.52 -7.08
CA VAL A 37 2.21 6.81 -7.67
C VAL A 37 3.24 7.16 -8.73
N SER A 38 2.77 7.54 -9.91
CA SER A 38 3.62 8.06 -10.98
C SER A 38 3.21 9.47 -11.36
N VAL A 39 4.21 10.31 -11.65
CA VAL A 39 4.04 11.65 -12.16
C VAL A 39 4.95 11.83 -13.38
N ALA A 40 4.41 12.45 -14.42
CA ALA A 40 5.14 12.76 -15.63
C ALA A 40 4.74 14.13 -16.14
N THR A 41 5.67 14.75 -16.86
CA THR A 41 5.46 15.99 -17.58
C THR A 41 5.58 15.72 -19.08
N ASP A 42 4.98 16.56 -19.93
CA ASP A 42 5.03 16.38 -21.39
C ASP A 42 6.44 16.58 -21.97
N LYS A 43 7.27 17.40 -21.30
CA LYS A 43 8.67 17.69 -21.66
C LYS A 43 9.57 17.70 -20.43
N GLN A 44 10.88 17.65 -20.67
CA GLN A 44 11.91 17.78 -19.63
C GLN A 44 12.40 19.22 -19.45
N THR A 45 12.25 20.07 -20.47
CA THR A 45 12.72 21.46 -20.47
C THR A 45 11.63 22.37 -21.02
N TYR A 46 11.47 23.53 -20.39
CA TYR A 46 10.45 24.53 -20.70
C TYR A 46 11.08 25.91 -20.79
N ASN A 47 10.60 26.73 -21.71
CA ASN A 47 10.90 28.15 -21.72
C ASN A 47 9.90 28.92 -20.85
N VAL A 48 10.24 30.16 -20.53
CA VAL A 48 9.34 31.05 -19.79
C VAL A 48 8.06 31.27 -20.60
N GLY A 49 6.91 30.99 -19.97
CA GLY A 49 5.59 31.10 -20.61
C GLY A 49 5.08 29.81 -21.24
N ASP A 50 5.90 28.76 -21.36
CA ASP A 50 5.44 27.47 -21.87
C ASP A 50 4.44 26.84 -20.89
N PRO A 51 3.32 26.28 -21.38
CA PRO A 51 2.45 25.47 -20.54
C PRO A 51 3.13 24.16 -20.16
N VAL A 52 2.98 23.76 -18.89
CA VAL A 52 3.46 22.48 -18.36
C VAL A 52 2.27 21.56 -18.17
N LEU A 53 2.21 20.45 -18.92
CA LEU A 53 1.17 19.45 -18.75
C LEU A 53 1.67 18.34 -17.83
N ILE A 54 1.01 18.19 -16.68
CA ILE A 54 1.33 17.17 -15.68
C ILE A 54 0.31 16.05 -15.75
N THR A 55 0.80 14.82 -15.88
CA THR A 55 -0.01 13.59 -15.83
C THR A 55 0.34 12.82 -14.57
N THR A 56 -0.67 12.42 -13.79
CA THR A 56 -0.50 11.59 -12.60
C THR A 56 -1.33 10.32 -12.69
N ASN A 57 -0.80 9.24 -12.14
CA ASN A 57 -1.52 7.98 -12.00
C ASN A 57 -1.21 7.35 -10.64
N ALA A 58 -2.15 6.55 -10.14
CA ALA A 58 -1.98 5.77 -8.93
C ALA A 58 -2.36 4.32 -9.20
N THR A 59 -1.60 3.40 -8.62
CA THR A 59 -1.86 1.97 -8.67
C THR A 59 -1.90 1.36 -7.28
N LEU A 60 -2.76 0.38 -7.07
CA LEU A 60 -2.81 -0.43 -5.86
C LEU A 60 -2.56 -1.88 -6.28
N ASP A 61 -1.47 -2.46 -5.80
CA ASP A 61 -0.99 -3.79 -6.21
C ASP A 61 -0.88 -3.96 -7.74
N GLY A 62 -0.41 -2.91 -8.41
CA GLY A 62 -0.23 -2.87 -9.87
C GLY A 62 -1.47 -2.55 -10.69
N ASN A 63 -2.67 -2.49 -10.07
CA ASN A 63 -3.92 -2.14 -10.76
C ASN A 63 -4.22 -0.65 -10.66
N LEU A 64 -4.83 -0.05 -11.69
CA LEU A 64 -5.23 1.36 -11.66
C LEU A 64 -6.15 1.63 -10.46
N TYR A 65 -5.83 2.68 -9.70
CA TYR A 65 -6.53 3.03 -8.47
C TYR A 65 -6.93 4.51 -8.48
N SER A 66 -8.21 4.77 -8.17
CA SER A 66 -8.73 6.14 -8.10
C SER A 66 -8.54 6.69 -6.69
N THR A 67 -7.67 7.69 -6.57
CA THR A 67 -7.37 8.35 -5.30
C THR A 67 -7.05 9.83 -5.53
N LEU A 68 -6.67 10.53 -4.47
CA LEU A 68 -6.14 11.88 -4.52
C LEU A 68 -4.61 11.85 -4.42
N VAL A 69 -3.95 12.58 -5.32
CA VAL A 69 -2.49 12.74 -5.34
C VAL A 69 -2.16 14.23 -5.25
N ALA A 70 -1.25 14.58 -4.34
CA ALA A 70 -0.69 15.92 -4.29
C ALA A 70 0.47 16.04 -5.29
N VAL A 71 0.43 17.10 -6.10
CA VAL A 71 1.48 17.48 -7.04
C VAL A 71 2.08 18.79 -6.55
N GLU A 72 3.39 18.80 -6.36
CA GLU A 72 4.15 19.96 -5.92
C GLU A 72 5.20 20.32 -6.98
N ILE A 73 5.27 21.61 -7.30
CA ILE A 73 6.30 22.18 -8.17
C ILE A 73 7.20 23.05 -7.29
N ARG A 74 8.50 22.78 -7.33
CA ARG A 74 9.52 23.58 -6.65
C ARG A 74 10.34 24.38 -7.63
N ASP A 75 10.79 25.54 -7.19
CA ASP A 75 11.80 26.31 -7.89
C ASP A 75 13.20 25.67 -7.75
N PRO A 76 14.23 26.15 -8.47
CA PRO A 76 15.60 25.63 -8.35
C PRO A 76 16.24 25.80 -6.97
N TYR A 77 15.67 26.65 -6.10
CA TYR A 77 16.12 26.88 -4.73
C TYR A 77 15.31 26.06 -3.72
N ASN A 78 14.49 25.11 -4.19
CA ASN A 78 13.66 24.21 -3.39
C ASN A 78 12.48 24.89 -2.66
N ASN A 79 12.08 26.09 -3.06
CA ASN A 79 10.86 26.73 -2.56
C ASN A 79 9.63 26.18 -3.29
N VAL A 80 8.51 26.04 -2.59
CA VAL A 80 7.24 25.61 -3.20
C VAL A 80 6.68 26.74 -4.04
N TYR A 81 6.53 26.50 -5.34
CA TYR A 81 5.90 27.43 -6.29
C TYR A 81 4.39 27.14 -6.43
N LEU A 82 4.02 25.86 -6.51
CA LEU A 82 2.64 25.42 -6.65
C LEU A 82 2.44 24.07 -5.94
N LEU A 83 1.31 23.94 -5.22
CA LEU A 83 0.84 22.69 -4.64
C LEU A 83 -0.63 22.49 -5.01
N ARG A 84 -0.96 21.36 -5.65
CA ARG A 84 -2.32 21.03 -6.05
C ARG A 84 -2.64 19.58 -5.77
N THR A 85 -3.85 19.31 -5.27
CA THR A 85 -4.37 17.95 -5.19
C THR A 85 -5.20 17.63 -6.43
N VAL A 86 -4.92 16.51 -7.08
CA VAL A 86 -5.62 16.03 -8.28
C VAL A 86 -6.14 14.61 -8.07
N LYS A 87 -7.24 14.27 -8.73
CA LYS A 87 -7.83 12.93 -8.69
C LYS A 87 -7.20 12.05 -9.78
N THR A 88 -6.82 10.82 -9.44
CA THR A 88 -6.34 9.78 -10.38
C THR A 88 -7.45 8.79 -10.73
N GLY A 89 -7.21 7.91 -11.70
CA GLY A 89 -8.15 6.90 -12.17
C GLY A 89 -9.04 7.39 -13.32
N ASP A 90 -10.22 6.79 -13.49
CA ASP A 90 -11.16 7.22 -14.54
C ASP A 90 -11.69 8.64 -14.26
N VAL A 91 -11.26 9.59 -15.10
CA VAL A 91 -11.62 11.01 -15.03
C VAL A 91 -12.70 11.41 -16.04
N SER A 92 -13.41 10.43 -16.63
CA SER A 92 -14.51 10.65 -17.59
C SER A 92 -15.66 11.56 -17.06
N GLY A 93 -15.71 11.82 -15.75
CA GLY A 93 -16.63 12.77 -15.11
C GLY A 93 -16.23 14.26 -15.18
N GLY A 94 -15.09 14.60 -15.79
CA GLY A 94 -14.68 15.98 -16.06
C GLY A 94 -13.82 16.63 -14.97
N TYR A 95 -12.91 17.49 -15.42
CA TYR A 95 -12.12 18.38 -14.55
C TYR A 95 -13.07 19.32 -13.80
N TRP A 96 -12.97 19.31 -12.47
CA TRP A 96 -13.61 20.17 -11.48
C TRP A 96 -14.42 21.36 -12.03
N LYS A 97 -15.74 21.34 -11.79
CA LYS A 97 -16.50 22.60 -11.70
C LYS A 97 -15.96 23.37 -10.50
N ILE A 98 -15.28 24.48 -10.76
CA ILE A 98 -15.04 25.50 -9.75
C ILE A 98 -16.40 26.16 -9.51
N ASN A 99 -16.86 26.14 -8.26
CA ASN A 99 -18.06 26.84 -7.81
C ASN A 99 -17.66 28.20 -7.25
#